data_AF-A0A7Y6WTI5-F1
#
_entry.id   AF-A0A7Y6WTI5-F1
#
_cell.length_a   1.000
_cell.length_b   1.000
_cell.length_c   1.000
_cell.angle_alpha   90.00
_cell.angle_beta   90.00
_cell.angle_gamma   90.00
#
_symmetry.space_group_name_H-M   'P 1'
#
loop_
_entity.id
_entity.type
_entity.pdbx_description
1 polymer ?
#
loop_
_entity_poly.entity_id
_entity_poly.type
_entity_poly.pdbx_seq_one_letter_code
_entity_poly.pdbx_strand_id
1 'polypeptide(L)'
;MHEQALQSRYWELLESVEAWAKGFGGRLVLGPPVPDEDIDLVPELLGLPSSNGRPVLPAGLREFWRRWAFARVEVRDWDDGGAWTPLPANFRVYSPDDVLEETRWVRIPSDVTRDNRPLSTTHLYALAAGDVLPRDAQWCVAASGSALTSPAIVLNHMGELTWARLQDSGQFVWEAQQAAQSATFTTFLDWFEHYVRHTCKLAPDALYPDGVTARPE
;
A
#
# COMPACT_ATOMS: atom_id res chain seq x y z
N MET A 1 -18.67 9.33 -17.87
CA MET A 1 -19.08 7.90 -17.84
C MET A 1 -18.01 7.02 -17.20
N HIS A 2 -16.73 7.13 -17.60
CA HIS A 2 -15.63 6.34 -17.01
C HIS A 2 -15.38 6.65 -15.53
N GLU A 3 -15.38 7.93 -15.15
CA GLU A 3 -15.14 8.32 -13.75
C GLU A 3 -16.24 7.82 -12.81
N GLN A 4 -17.52 7.94 -13.20
CA GLN A 4 -18.67 7.46 -12.41
C GLN A 4 -18.62 5.94 -12.16
N ALA A 5 -18.27 5.16 -13.18
CA ALA A 5 -18.08 3.72 -13.05
C ALA A 5 -16.92 3.36 -12.11
N LEU A 6 -15.82 4.12 -12.18
CA LEU A 6 -14.69 3.97 -11.26
C LEU A 6 -15.09 4.27 -9.82
N GLN A 7 -15.93 5.29 -9.58
CA GLN A 7 -16.43 5.60 -8.24
C GLN A 7 -17.29 4.49 -7.67
N SER A 8 -18.25 4.00 -8.46
CA SER A 8 -19.09 2.86 -8.09
C SER A 8 -18.23 1.67 -7.69
N ARG A 9 -17.15 1.40 -8.46
CA ARG A 9 -16.28 0.27 -8.17
C ARG A 9 -15.49 0.42 -6.87
N TYR A 10 -14.93 1.60 -6.59
CA TYR A 10 -14.27 1.83 -5.30
C TYR A 10 -15.25 1.68 -4.13
N TRP A 11 -16.47 2.15 -4.28
CA TRP A 11 -17.50 2.04 -3.24
C TRP A 11 -17.86 0.58 -2.95
N GLU A 12 -18.14 -0.23 -3.99
CA GLU A 12 -18.42 -1.67 -3.85
C GLU A 12 -17.30 -2.43 -3.12
N LEU A 13 -16.05 -2.08 -3.42
CA LEU A 13 -14.87 -2.67 -2.78
C LEU A 13 -14.77 -2.27 -1.30
N LEU A 14 -14.99 -1.00 -0.98
CA LEU A 14 -15.00 -0.51 0.40
C LEU A 14 -16.16 -1.12 1.22
N GLU A 15 -17.35 -1.27 0.63
CA GLU A 15 -18.49 -1.97 1.27
C GLU A 15 -18.15 -3.43 1.59
N SER A 16 -17.41 -4.10 0.70
CA SER A 16 -16.94 -5.47 0.94
C SER A 16 -15.98 -5.53 2.14
N VAL A 17 -15.06 -4.56 2.25
CA VAL A 17 -14.15 -4.45 3.40
C VAL A 17 -14.91 -4.13 4.68
N GLU A 18 -15.91 -3.25 4.63
CA GLU A 18 -16.71 -2.91 5.81
C GLU A 18 -17.54 -4.11 6.30
N ALA A 19 -18.13 -4.87 5.38
CA ALA A 19 -18.85 -6.10 5.71
C ALA A 19 -17.91 -7.16 6.34
N TRP A 20 -16.72 -7.33 5.76
CA TRP A 20 -15.68 -8.19 6.33
C TRP A 20 -15.25 -7.72 7.74
N ALA A 21 -14.99 -6.41 7.92
CA ALA A 21 -14.60 -5.82 9.19
C ALA A 21 -15.66 -6.04 10.29
N LYS A 22 -16.92 -5.80 9.96
CA LYS A 22 -18.06 -6.02 10.87
C LYS A 22 -18.20 -7.48 11.30
N GLY A 23 -17.81 -8.43 10.43
CA GLY A 23 -17.83 -9.86 10.73
C GLY A 23 -17.01 -10.26 11.96
N PHE A 24 -16.03 -9.44 12.36
CA PHE A 24 -15.24 -9.61 13.57
C PHE A 24 -15.33 -8.42 14.54
N GLY A 25 -16.37 -7.58 14.42
CA GLY A 25 -16.56 -6.43 15.33
C GLY A 25 -15.66 -5.22 15.06
N GLY A 26 -14.95 -5.21 13.93
CA GLY A 26 -14.22 -4.06 13.42
C GLY A 26 -15.11 -3.08 12.64
N ARG A 27 -14.50 -2.00 12.17
CA ARG A 27 -15.13 -1.03 11.26
C ARG A 27 -14.13 -0.52 10.23
N LEU A 28 -14.65 -0.19 9.04
CA LEU A 28 -13.91 0.60 8.06
C LEU A 28 -13.96 2.08 8.45
N VAL A 29 -12.81 2.75 8.38
CA VAL A 29 -12.68 4.19 8.56
C VAL A 29 -12.06 4.79 7.31
N LEU A 30 -12.71 5.82 6.79
CA LEU A 30 -12.28 6.58 5.62
C LEU A 30 -11.80 7.95 6.07
N GLY A 31 -10.66 8.37 5.52
CA GLY A 31 -10.14 9.72 5.72
C GLY A 31 -10.96 10.78 4.98
N PRO A 32 -10.79 12.07 5.34
CA PRO A 32 -11.41 13.16 4.60
C PRO A 32 -10.85 13.25 3.17
N PRO A 33 -11.59 13.87 2.22
CA PRO A 33 -11.06 14.21 0.90
C PRO A 33 -9.77 15.03 0.96
N VAL A 34 -8.83 14.77 0.06
CA VAL A 34 -7.59 15.54 -0.09
C VAL A 34 -7.71 16.54 -1.25
N PRO A 35 -7.38 17.83 -1.05
CA PRO A 35 -7.28 18.81 -2.13
C PRO A 35 -6.27 18.43 -3.20
N ASP A 36 -6.52 18.84 -4.45
CA ASP A 36 -5.59 18.58 -5.55
C ASP A 36 -4.20 19.20 -5.34
N GLU A 37 -4.15 20.38 -4.73
CA GLU A 37 -2.90 21.07 -4.40
C GLU A 37 -2.01 20.24 -3.49
N ASP A 38 -2.58 19.60 -2.45
CA ASP A 38 -1.84 18.73 -1.54
C ASP A 38 -1.37 17.45 -2.23
N ILE A 39 -2.23 16.86 -3.09
CA ILE A 39 -1.88 15.66 -3.87
C ILE A 39 -0.73 15.97 -4.84
N ASP A 40 -0.73 17.14 -5.47
CA ASP A 40 0.28 17.58 -6.42
C ASP A 40 1.65 17.80 -5.75
N LEU A 41 1.69 18.10 -4.45
CA LEU A 41 2.93 18.25 -3.68
C LEU A 41 3.57 16.93 -3.27
N VAL A 42 2.81 15.83 -3.19
CA VAL A 42 3.30 14.53 -2.70
C VAL A 42 4.59 14.06 -3.41
N PRO A 43 4.68 14.10 -4.76
CA PRO A 43 5.89 13.63 -5.43
C PRO A 43 7.14 14.46 -5.12
N GLU A 44 6.97 15.78 -4.95
CA GLU A 44 8.05 16.70 -4.58
C GLU A 44 8.50 16.46 -3.14
N LEU A 45 7.56 16.28 -2.21
CA LEU A 45 7.86 15.97 -0.80
C LEU A 45 8.50 14.60 -0.63
N LEU A 46 8.17 13.65 -1.51
CA LEU A 46 8.88 12.40 -1.64
C LEU A 46 10.26 12.59 -2.28
N GLY A 47 10.67 13.76 -2.78
CA GLY A 47 11.95 13.93 -3.47
C GLY A 47 12.10 12.99 -4.67
N LEU A 48 10.98 12.62 -5.32
CA LEU A 48 11.03 11.84 -6.55
C LEU A 48 11.58 12.73 -7.66
N PRO A 49 12.45 12.20 -8.54
CA PRO A 49 13.04 13.00 -9.61
C PRO A 49 11.93 13.63 -10.46
N SER A 50 12.09 14.93 -10.77
CA SER A 50 11.17 15.69 -11.60
C SER A 50 10.81 14.89 -12.84
N SER A 51 9.54 14.55 -12.98
CA SER A 51 9.14 13.63 -14.03
C SER A 51 9.41 14.29 -15.39
N ASN A 52 10.04 13.55 -16.31
CA ASN A 52 10.20 13.97 -17.71
C ASN A 52 8.85 13.92 -18.46
N GLY A 53 7.77 14.45 -17.86
CA GLY A 53 6.38 14.33 -18.32
C GLY A 53 5.73 12.97 -18.01
N ARG A 54 6.36 12.11 -17.21
CA ARG A 54 5.80 10.80 -16.83
C ARG A 54 4.97 10.88 -15.54
N PRO A 55 3.86 10.15 -15.40
CA PRO A 55 3.16 10.08 -14.13
C PRO A 55 4.05 9.41 -13.07
N VAL A 56 3.96 9.89 -11.83
CA VAL A 56 4.68 9.39 -10.64
C VAL A 56 3.74 8.72 -9.63
N LEU A 57 2.45 9.04 -9.74
CA LEU A 57 1.36 8.34 -9.05
C LEU A 57 0.74 7.30 -10.00
N PRO A 58 0.38 6.10 -9.52
CA PRO A 58 -0.41 5.14 -10.29
C PRO A 58 -1.75 5.77 -10.73
N ALA A 59 -2.20 5.43 -11.93
CA ALA A 59 -3.51 5.86 -12.41
C ALA A 59 -4.62 5.40 -11.44
N GLY A 60 -5.51 6.29 -11.02
CA GLY A 60 -6.58 6.00 -10.05
C GLY A 60 -6.25 6.39 -8.60
N LEU A 61 -4.98 6.54 -8.22
CA LEU A 61 -4.62 6.89 -6.84
C LEU A 61 -5.04 8.32 -6.47
N ARG A 62 -4.87 9.26 -7.40
CA ARG A 62 -5.33 10.65 -7.21
C ARG A 62 -6.85 10.69 -7.04
N GLU A 63 -7.58 9.95 -7.86
CA GLU A 63 -9.04 9.86 -7.79
C GLU A 63 -9.53 9.26 -6.46
N PHE A 64 -8.75 8.34 -5.88
CA PHE A 64 -9.01 7.81 -4.54
C PHE A 64 -8.79 8.89 -3.48
N TRP A 65 -7.61 9.53 -3.45
CA TRP A 65 -7.28 10.56 -2.45
C TRP A 65 -8.19 11.79 -2.48
N ARG A 66 -8.67 12.18 -3.67
CA ARG A 66 -9.70 13.22 -3.83
C ARG A 66 -11.00 12.93 -3.08
N ARG A 67 -11.23 11.69 -2.63
CA ARG A 67 -12.43 11.30 -1.88
C ARG A 67 -12.11 10.84 -0.48
N TRP A 68 -11.05 10.07 -0.34
CA TRP A 68 -10.65 9.47 0.92
C TRP A 68 -9.14 9.54 1.01
N ALA A 69 -8.63 10.36 1.93
CA ALA A 69 -7.19 10.42 2.21
C ALA A 69 -6.65 9.01 2.47
N PHE A 70 -7.34 8.24 3.30
CA PHE A 70 -6.98 6.86 3.61
C PHE A 70 -8.22 5.98 3.68
N ALA A 71 -8.01 4.67 3.69
CA ALA A 71 -9.00 3.70 4.12
C ALA A 71 -8.32 2.67 5.01
N ARG A 72 -8.83 2.47 6.22
CA ARG A 72 -8.24 1.53 7.18
C ARG A 72 -9.30 0.82 8.00
N VAL A 73 -9.00 -0.38 8.48
CA VAL A 73 -9.85 -1.05 9.46
C VAL A 73 -9.37 -0.78 10.88
N GLU A 74 -10.32 -0.50 11.76
CA GLU A 74 -10.12 -0.32 13.20
C GLU A 74 -10.92 -1.37 13.97
N VAL A 75 -10.39 -1.79 15.12
CA VAL A 75 -11.10 -2.61 16.12
C VAL A 75 -11.10 -1.91 17.45
N ARG A 76 -11.92 -2.38 18.39
CA ARG A 76 -11.84 -1.91 19.77
C ARG A 76 -10.68 -2.58 20.50
N ASP A 77 -9.82 -1.77 21.06
CA ASP A 77 -8.85 -2.16 22.07
C ASP A 77 -9.53 -2.13 23.44
N TRP A 78 -9.84 -3.31 23.96
CA TRP A 78 -10.52 -3.43 25.26
C TRP A 78 -9.58 -3.27 26.45
N ASP A 79 -8.27 -3.42 26.25
CA ASP A 79 -7.27 -3.16 27.28
C ASP A 79 -7.09 -1.65 27.48
N ASP A 80 -7.30 -0.85 26.43
CA ASP A 80 -7.37 0.62 26.47
C ASP A 80 -8.82 1.16 26.51
N GLY A 81 -9.65 0.60 27.38
CA GLY A 81 -10.99 1.15 27.68
C GLY A 81 -12.01 1.08 26.52
N GLY A 82 -11.75 0.27 25.49
CA GLY A 82 -12.60 0.14 24.31
C GLY A 82 -12.33 1.19 23.23
N ALA A 83 -11.17 1.84 23.25
CA ALA A 83 -10.76 2.79 22.22
C ALA A 83 -10.71 2.13 20.84
N TRP A 84 -11.04 2.86 19.78
CA TRP A 84 -10.87 2.36 18.41
C TRP A 84 -9.43 2.54 17.98
N THR A 85 -8.78 1.43 17.66
CA THR A 85 -7.35 1.39 17.34
C THR A 85 -7.14 0.86 15.93
N PRO A 86 -6.31 1.51 15.09
CA PRO A 86 -5.87 0.97 13.83
C PRO A 86 -5.11 -0.32 14.02
N LEU A 87 -5.36 -1.27 13.14
CA LEU A 87 -4.76 -2.57 13.25
C LEU A 87 -3.31 -2.55 12.76
N PRO A 88 -2.36 -3.17 13.49
CA PRO A 88 -0.94 -3.14 13.12
C PRO A 88 -0.65 -3.80 11.77
N ALA A 89 -1.27 -4.94 11.45
CA ALA A 89 -1.07 -5.70 10.21
C ALA A 89 -2.43 -5.97 9.56
N ASN A 90 -2.92 -5.09 8.68
CA ASN A 90 -4.26 -5.21 8.10
C ASN A 90 -4.52 -4.26 6.93
N PHE A 91 -5.72 -4.33 6.38
CA PHE A 91 -6.23 -3.41 5.37
C PHE A 91 -6.00 -1.95 5.77
N ARG A 92 -5.01 -1.30 5.14
CA ARG A 92 -4.71 0.13 5.30
C ARG A 92 -4.11 0.68 4.01
N VAL A 93 -4.90 1.46 3.28
CA VAL A 93 -4.43 2.36 2.23
C VAL A 93 -3.96 3.64 2.89
N TYR A 94 -2.73 4.06 2.62
CA TYR A 94 -2.12 5.23 3.27
C TYR A 94 -2.67 6.56 2.73
N SER A 95 -2.79 7.54 3.65
CA SER A 95 -2.91 8.95 3.30
C SER A 95 -1.62 9.49 2.67
N PRO A 96 -1.67 10.65 1.99
CA PRO A 96 -0.47 11.36 1.58
C PRO A 96 0.57 11.50 2.70
N ASP A 97 0.14 11.88 3.91
CA ASP A 97 1.02 12.02 5.07
C ASP A 97 1.59 10.67 5.53
N ASP A 98 0.74 9.63 5.59
CA ASP A 98 1.16 8.26 5.90
C ASP A 98 2.18 7.78 4.85
N VAL A 99 1.99 8.10 3.56
CA VAL A 99 2.96 7.78 2.50
C VAL A 99 4.31 8.43 2.77
N LEU A 100 4.34 9.72 3.13
CA LEU A 100 5.58 10.42 3.46
C LEU A 100 6.26 9.80 4.69
N GLU A 101 5.49 9.49 5.73
CA GLU A 101 6.01 8.89 6.96
C GLU A 101 6.54 7.48 6.72
N GLU A 102 5.72 6.61 6.14
CA GLU A 102 6.01 5.18 5.99
C GLU A 102 7.09 4.93 4.93
N THR A 103 7.28 5.85 3.99
CA THR A 103 8.34 5.75 2.98
C THR A 103 9.75 5.71 3.59
N ARG A 104 9.94 6.23 4.80
CA ARG A 104 11.22 6.13 5.52
C ARG A 104 11.68 4.69 5.73
N TRP A 105 10.75 3.75 5.82
CA TRP A 105 11.06 2.35 6.04
C TRP A 105 11.54 1.68 4.75
N VAL A 106 10.98 2.06 3.61
CA VAL A 106 11.29 1.40 2.31
C VAL A 106 12.48 2.02 1.59
N ARG A 107 12.93 3.21 2.01
CA ARG A 107 13.98 3.96 1.34
C ARG A 107 15.38 3.59 1.78
N ILE A 108 16.18 3.27 0.78
CA ILE A 108 17.61 3.06 0.86
C ILE A 108 18.27 4.19 0.07
N PRO A 109 19.07 5.04 0.74
CA PRO A 109 19.83 6.12 0.11
C PRO A 109 20.72 5.64 -1.05
N SER A 110 21.02 6.54 -1.98
CA SER A 110 21.77 6.22 -3.22
C SER A 110 23.24 5.88 -3.02
N ASP A 111 23.79 6.13 -1.83
CA ASP A 111 25.17 5.86 -1.43
C ASP A 111 25.37 4.50 -0.76
N VAL A 112 24.30 3.74 -0.55
CA VAL A 112 24.38 2.39 0.00
C VAL A 112 24.83 1.41 -1.09
N THR A 113 25.77 0.52 -0.74
CA THR A 113 26.24 -0.53 -1.64
C THR A 113 26.18 -1.89 -0.96
N ARG A 114 25.91 -2.94 -1.75
CA ARG A 114 26.00 -4.35 -1.33
C ARG A 114 26.82 -5.11 -2.35
N ASP A 115 27.86 -5.81 -1.92
CA ASP A 115 28.76 -6.56 -2.81
C ASP A 115 29.36 -5.67 -3.94
N ASN A 116 29.73 -4.41 -3.62
CA ASN A 116 30.20 -3.37 -4.55
C ASN A 116 29.20 -2.97 -5.65
N ARG A 117 27.90 -3.22 -5.44
CA ARG A 117 26.82 -2.78 -6.33
C ARG A 117 25.97 -1.70 -5.65
N PRO A 118 25.67 -0.57 -6.32
CA PRO A 118 24.76 0.44 -5.79
C PRO A 118 23.41 -0.17 -5.46
N LEU A 119 22.87 0.19 -4.30
CA LEU A 119 21.62 -0.36 -3.81
C LEU A 119 20.75 0.81 -3.38
N SER A 120 19.80 1.21 -4.24
CA SER A 120 18.90 2.32 -3.95
C SER A 120 17.44 1.98 -4.22
N THR A 121 16.57 2.46 -3.34
CA THR A 121 15.11 2.38 -3.49
C THR A 121 14.46 3.77 -3.43
N THR A 122 15.22 4.81 -3.80
CA THR A 122 14.75 6.21 -3.83
C THR A 122 13.55 6.43 -4.76
N HIS A 123 13.36 5.54 -5.74
CA HIS A 123 12.21 5.51 -6.65
C HIS A 123 10.97 4.82 -6.05
N LEU A 124 11.08 4.19 -4.88
CA LEU A 124 9.98 3.57 -4.16
C LEU A 124 9.39 4.52 -3.12
N TYR A 125 8.07 4.40 -2.93
CA TYR A 125 7.37 4.97 -1.79
C TYR A 125 6.27 4.02 -1.31
N ALA A 126 5.96 4.09 -0.02
CA ALA A 126 4.93 3.27 0.60
C ALA A 126 3.53 3.62 0.06
N LEU A 127 2.64 2.64 -0.07
CA LEU A 127 1.26 2.83 -0.54
C LEU A 127 0.22 2.30 0.45
N ALA A 128 0.48 1.10 0.99
CA ALA A 128 -0.44 0.44 1.89
C ALA A 128 0.28 -0.58 2.77
N ALA A 129 -0.34 -0.96 3.88
CA ALA A 129 0.16 -2.03 4.73
C ALA A 129 0.08 -3.39 4.01
N GLY A 130 1.06 -4.26 4.22
CA GLY A 130 0.99 -5.66 3.80
C GLY A 130 0.04 -6.48 4.68
N ASP A 131 -0.28 -7.70 4.25
CA ASP A 131 -1.07 -8.67 5.02
C ASP A 131 -0.27 -9.32 6.18
N VAL A 132 0.96 -8.85 6.42
CA VAL A 132 1.87 -9.28 7.49
C VAL A 132 2.27 -8.01 8.27
N LEU A 133 2.91 -8.16 9.44
CA LEU A 133 3.41 -7.01 10.19
C LEU A 133 4.11 -6.01 9.26
N PRO A 134 3.90 -4.68 9.42
CA PRO A 134 4.43 -3.66 8.51
C PRO A 134 5.95 -3.71 8.31
N ARG A 135 6.66 -4.41 9.21
CA ARG A 135 8.10 -4.63 9.17
C ARG A 135 8.55 -5.77 8.26
N ASP A 136 7.63 -6.63 7.79
CA ASP A 136 7.94 -7.81 6.99
C ASP A 136 7.63 -7.60 5.51
N ALA A 137 6.50 -6.95 5.21
CA ALA A 137 6.12 -6.61 3.83
C ALA A 137 5.23 -5.35 3.77
N GLN A 138 5.37 -4.59 2.68
CA GLN A 138 4.61 -3.37 2.45
C GLN A 138 4.29 -3.19 0.97
N TRP A 139 3.05 -2.81 0.65
CA TRP A 139 2.71 -2.41 -0.71
C TRP A 139 3.35 -1.06 -1.00
N CYS A 140 4.09 -0.99 -2.09
CA CYS A 140 4.86 0.18 -2.50
C CYS A 140 4.51 0.55 -3.94
N VAL A 141 4.74 1.80 -4.30
CA VAL A 141 4.80 2.24 -5.69
C VAL A 141 6.25 2.37 -6.12
N ALA A 142 6.60 1.72 -7.22
CA ALA A 142 7.77 2.04 -8.02
C ALA A 142 7.43 3.17 -8.99
N ALA A 143 7.83 4.39 -8.64
CA ALA A 143 7.52 5.61 -9.40
C ALA A 143 8.30 5.70 -10.72
N SER A 144 9.50 5.13 -10.75
CA SER A 144 10.38 5.15 -11.92
C SER A 144 11.35 3.96 -11.92
N GLY A 145 11.93 3.68 -13.07
CA GLY A 145 12.87 2.59 -13.31
C GLY A 145 13.19 2.49 -14.80
N SER A 146 14.37 1.99 -15.15
CA SER A 146 14.84 1.95 -16.55
C SER A 146 13.92 1.21 -17.51
N ALA A 147 13.20 0.19 -17.01
CA ALA A 147 12.23 -0.60 -17.78
C ALA A 147 10.76 -0.13 -17.63
N LEU A 148 10.46 0.83 -16.74
CA LEU A 148 9.09 1.23 -16.45
C LEU A 148 8.62 2.36 -17.37
N THR A 149 7.47 2.15 -18.01
CA THR A 149 6.77 3.16 -18.82
C THR A 149 5.73 3.94 -18.02
N SER A 150 5.29 3.40 -16.87
CA SER A 150 4.39 4.02 -15.90
C SER A 150 4.73 3.53 -14.47
N PRO A 151 4.24 4.21 -13.42
CA PRO A 151 4.37 3.71 -12.05
C PRO A 151 3.74 2.32 -11.92
N ALA A 152 4.33 1.49 -11.06
CA ALA A 152 3.85 0.15 -10.79
C ALA A 152 3.68 -0.06 -9.28
N ILE A 153 2.61 -0.74 -8.88
CA ILE A 153 2.35 -1.12 -7.49
C ILE A 153 2.84 -2.55 -7.27
N VAL A 154 3.64 -2.73 -6.22
CA VAL A 154 4.36 -3.98 -5.92
C VAL A 154 4.38 -4.26 -4.43
N LEU A 155 4.43 -5.54 -4.06
CA LEU A 155 4.67 -5.93 -2.67
C LEU A 155 6.19 -5.95 -2.43
N ASN A 156 6.66 -5.13 -1.50
CA ASN A 156 8.06 -5.05 -1.10
C ASN A 156 8.26 -5.83 0.21
N HIS A 157 9.08 -6.88 0.18
CA HIS A 157 9.46 -7.63 1.37
C HIS A 157 10.71 -7.01 2.00
N MET A 158 10.55 -6.46 3.20
CA MET A 158 11.53 -5.60 3.87
C MET A 158 12.78 -6.38 4.34
N GLY A 159 12.64 -7.69 4.55
CA GLY A 159 13.74 -8.56 5.02
C GLY A 159 14.77 -8.95 3.95
N GLU A 160 14.48 -8.80 2.65
CA GLU A 160 15.29 -9.44 1.61
C GLU A 160 16.05 -8.51 0.65
N LEU A 161 15.87 -7.18 0.71
CA LEU A 161 16.53 -6.22 -0.19
C LEU A 161 16.36 -6.56 -1.70
N THR A 162 15.36 -7.37 -2.05
CA THR A 162 15.22 -8.03 -3.37
C THR A 162 14.98 -7.02 -4.48
N TRP A 163 14.31 -5.91 -4.18
CA TRP A 163 14.04 -4.83 -5.15
C TRP A 163 15.27 -4.03 -5.52
N ALA A 164 16.17 -3.79 -4.57
CA ALA A 164 17.36 -3.00 -4.84
C ALA A 164 18.40 -3.79 -5.67
N ARG A 165 18.27 -5.13 -5.74
CA ARG A 165 18.97 -5.98 -6.72
C ARG A 165 18.34 -5.98 -8.12
N LEU A 166 17.05 -5.64 -8.25
CA LEU A 166 16.28 -5.63 -9.50
C LEU A 166 16.69 -4.48 -10.45
N GLN A 167 17.05 -3.32 -9.88
CA GLN A 167 17.42 -2.14 -10.65
C GLN A 167 18.76 -2.33 -11.40
N ASP A 168 19.71 -3.04 -10.79
CA ASP A 168 21.08 -3.19 -11.31
C ASP A 168 21.21 -4.24 -12.43
N SER A 169 20.32 -5.24 -12.49
CA SER A 169 20.38 -6.29 -13.52
C SER A 169 19.73 -5.88 -14.84
N GLY A 170 18.91 -4.82 -14.88
CA GLY A 170 18.11 -4.44 -16.06
C GLY A 170 17.15 -5.54 -16.54
N GLN A 171 17.03 -6.62 -15.78
CA GLN A 171 16.21 -7.79 -16.04
C GLN A 171 15.35 -8.01 -14.82
N PHE A 172 14.04 -8.14 -15.03
CA PHE A 172 13.15 -8.71 -14.04
C PHE A 172 13.71 -10.09 -13.66
N VAL A 173 14.34 -10.23 -12.49
CA VAL A 173 14.75 -11.54 -11.95
C VAL A 173 13.51 -12.24 -11.38
N TRP A 174 12.49 -12.38 -12.23
CA TRP A 174 11.34 -13.24 -11.99
C TRP A 174 11.36 -14.44 -12.93
N GLU A 175 12.21 -14.44 -13.96
CA GLU A 175 12.27 -15.54 -14.95
C GLU A 175 12.96 -16.81 -14.44
N ALA A 176 13.68 -16.80 -13.31
CA ALA A 176 14.61 -17.91 -13.03
C ALA A 176 14.52 -18.63 -11.67
N GLN A 177 13.87 -18.09 -10.63
CA GLN A 177 13.82 -18.81 -9.34
C GLN A 177 12.42 -18.81 -8.73
N GLN A 178 11.81 -19.99 -8.80
CA GLN A 178 10.46 -20.32 -8.38
C GLN A 178 10.24 -20.10 -6.87
N ALA A 179 9.30 -19.22 -6.53
CA ALA A 179 8.27 -19.42 -5.49
C ALA A 179 7.18 -18.34 -5.65
N ALA A 180 5.96 -18.77 -5.93
CA ALA A 180 4.67 -18.04 -5.87
C ALA A 180 4.67 -16.48 -5.91
N GLN A 181 4.46 -15.93 -7.11
CA GLN A 181 3.68 -14.71 -7.42
C GLN A 181 3.68 -13.54 -6.40
N SER A 182 4.53 -12.53 -6.60
CA SER A 182 4.21 -11.16 -6.14
C SER A 182 3.55 -10.41 -7.28
N ALA A 183 2.24 -10.15 -7.17
CA ALA A 183 1.49 -9.47 -8.22
C ALA A 183 1.97 -8.03 -8.42
N THR A 184 2.16 -7.61 -9.68
CA THR A 184 2.50 -6.25 -10.08
C THR A 184 1.29 -5.62 -10.78
N PHE A 185 0.97 -4.38 -10.45
CA PHE A 185 -0.20 -3.67 -11.00
C PHE A 185 0.21 -2.32 -11.57
N THR A 186 -0.37 -1.93 -12.70
CA THR A 186 -0.11 -0.64 -13.34
C THR A 186 -1.18 0.41 -13.01
N THR A 187 -2.31 0.00 -12.45
CA THR A 187 -3.38 0.89 -12.00
C THR A 187 -3.69 0.65 -10.52
N PHE A 188 -4.16 1.70 -9.85
CA PHE A 188 -4.60 1.62 -8.48
C PHE A 188 -5.85 0.74 -8.33
N LEU A 189 -6.76 0.75 -9.32
CA LEU A 189 -7.97 -0.07 -9.24
C LEU A 189 -7.66 -1.57 -9.28
N ASP A 190 -6.84 -2.02 -10.24
CA ASP A 190 -6.50 -3.45 -10.36
C ASP A 190 -5.80 -3.96 -9.09
N TRP A 191 -4.90 -3.14 -8.54
CA TRP A 191 -4.27 -3.41 -7.26
C TRP A 191 -5.30 -3.46 -6.13
N PHE A 192 -6.20 -2.48 -6.05
CA PHE A 192 -7.17 -2.37 -4.97
C PHE A 192 -8.17 -3.54 -4.98
N GLU A 193 -8.61 -3.98 -6.16
CA GLU A 193 -9.41 -5.20 -6.31
C GLU A 193 -8.68 -6.44 -5.81
N HIS A 194 -7.40 -6.58 -6.15
CA HIS A 194 -6.58 -7.67 -5.65
C HIS A 194 -6.43 -7.61 -4.14
N TYR A 195 -6.07 -6.44 -3.60
CA TYR A 195 -5.84 -6.20 -2.19
C TYR A 195 -7.08 -6.51 -1.36
N VAL A 196 -8.23 -5.93 -1.72
CA VAL A 196 -9.51 -6.20 -1.05
C VAL A 196 -9.88 -7.67 -1.10
N ARG A 197 -9.79 -8.30 -2.28
CA ARG A 197 -10.11 -9.72 -2.44
C ARG A 197 -9.18 -10.62 -1.63
N HIS A 198 -7.90 -10.27 -1.52
CA HIS A 198 -6.94 -11.02 -0.75
C HIS A 198 -7.21 -10.87 0.75
N THR A 199 -7.28 -9.63 1.24
CA THR A 199 -7.50 -9.35 2.67
C THR A 199 -8.83 -9.91 3.17
N CYS A 200 -9.92 -9.79 2.40
CA CYS A 200 -11.23 -10.33 2.81
C CYS A 200 -11.30 -11.87 2.84
N LYS A 201 -10.28 -12.58 2.30
CA LYS A 201 -10.17 -14.05 2.42
C LYS A 201 -9.37 -14.49 3.66
N LEU A 202 -8.66 -13.58 4.31
CA LEU A 202 -7.87 -13.90 5.49
C LEU A 202 -8.81 -14.12 6.68
N ALA A 203 -8.57 -15.21 7.41
CA ALA A 203 -9.29 -15.47 8.65
C ALA A 203 -8.91 -14.40 9.69
N PRO A 204 -9.88 -13.75 10.35
CA PRO A 204 -9.60 -12.77 11.40
C PRO A 204 -8.64 -13.31 12.47
N ASP A 205 -8.78 -14.59 12.85
CA ASP A 205 -7.93 -15.22 13.87
C ASP A 205 -6.44 -15.33 13.46
N ALA A 206 -6.14 -15.35 12.16
CA ALA A 206 -4.77 -15.29 11.65
C ALA A 206 -4.16 -13.88 11.78
N LEU A 207 -5.01 -12.87 11.91
CA LEU A 207 -4.65 -11.45 12.07
C LEU A 207 -4.70 -11.03 13.56
N TYR A 208 -5.38 -11.81 14.41
CA TYR A 208 -5.63 -11.53 15.84
C TYR A 208 -5.41 -12.77 16.73
N PRO A 209 -4.16 -13.22 16.92
CA PRO A 209 -3.88 -14.41 17.74
C PRO A 209 -4.28 -14.25 19.21
N ASP A 210 -4.28 -13.01 19.73
CA ASP A 210 -4.68 -12.68 21.11
C ASP A 210 -6.18 -12.34 21.24
N GLY A 211 -6.94 -12.51 20.16
CA GLY A 211 -8.39 -12.38 20.13
C GLY A 211 -8.86 -10.94 19.97
N VAL A 212 -9.64 -10.70 18.91
CA VAL A 212 -10.70 -9.69 19.01
C VAL A 212 -11.67 -10.25 20.04
N THR A 213 -11.49 -9.86 21.30
CA THR A 213 -12.38 -10.27 22.38
C THR A 213 -13.71 -9.57 22.14
N ALA A 214 -14.54 -10.16 21.28
CA ALA A 214 -15.96 -9.94 21.34
C ALA A 214 -16.36 -10.28 22.79
N ARG A 215 -16.66 -9.28 23.60
CA ARG A 215 -17.46 -9.56 24.80
C ARG A 215 -18.83 -9.96 24.28
N PRO A 216 -19.31 -11.20 24.49
CA PRO A 216 -20.72 -11.44 24.46
C PRO A 216 -21.35 -10.62 25.60
N GLU A 217 -22.55 -10.09 25.37
CA GLU A 217 -23.43 -9.69 26.46
C GLU A 217 -23.72 -10.88 27.39
#